data_AF-A0A0R2P793-F1
#
_entry.id   AF-A0A0R2P793-F1
#
_cell.length_a   1.000
_cell.length_b   1.000
_cell.length_c   1.000
_cell.angle_alpha   90.00
_cell.angle_beta   90.00
_cell.angle_gamma   90.00
#
_symmetry.space_group_name_H-M   'P 1'
#
loop_
_entity.id
_entity.type
_entity.pdbx_description
1 polymer ?
#
loop_
_entity_poly.entity_id
_entity_poly.type
_entity_poly.pdbx_seq_one_letter_code
_entity_poly.pdbx_strand_id
1 'polypeptide(L)'
;MRLFHRFIPTTDELDGQKLFTKKNGKRLATPLLAVLVVIEISDLIFAIDSVPAVLAVSNEQFIVFAANAFAIMGLRALYFLFADIKDRFVYLKPAISVILIFVGIKMTIAHWYHVPTVWSLGFITLTMTVAIVASIRKDRKH
;
A
#
# COMPACT_ATOMS: atom_id res chain seq x y z
N MET A 1 -16.88 0.31 6.19
CA MET A 1 -16.41 1.28 7.21
C MET A 1 -17.15 1.25 8.56
N ARG A 2 -18.09 0.31 8.83
CA ARG A 2 -18.83 0.28 10.12
C ARG A 2 -18.38 -0.78 11.13
N LEU A 3 -17.49 -1.70 10.75
CA LEU A 3 -17.13 -2.85 11.60
C LEU A 3 -15.98 -2.56 12.59
N PHE A 4 -15.15 -1.54 12.32
CA PHE A 4 -13.98 -1.19 13.14
C PHE A 4 -14.30 -0.40 14.43
N HIS A 5 -15.50 0.19 14.56
CA HIS A 5 -15.85 1.01 15.73
C HIS A 5 -16.24 0.21 16.98
N ARG A 6 -16.40 -1.13 16.89
CA ARG A 6 -16.95 -1.92 18.00
C ARG A 6 -15.91 -2.49 18.97
N PHE A 7 -14.65 -2.60 18.57
CA PHE A 7 -13.62 -3.26 19.38
C PHE A 7 -12.53 -2.34 19.93
N ILE A 8 -12.40 -1.11 19.41
CA ILE A 8 -11.36 -0.19 19.86
C ILE A 8 -11.98 1.19 20.07
N PRO A 9 -11.97 1.76 21.29
CA PRO A 9 -12.35 3.14 21.49
C PRO A 9 -11.33 4.01 20.75
N THR A 10 -11.78 4.56 19.62
CA THR A 10 -11.04 5.44 18.73
C THR A 10 -11.52 6.86 19.00
N THR A 11 -10.62 7.84 18.94
CA THR A 11 -10.98 9.27 19.05
C THR A 11 -10.86 9.89 17.66
N ASP A 12 -11.82 10.73 17.27
CA ASP A 12 -11.82 11.46 15.99
C ASP A 12 -10.81 12.63 15.95
N GLU A 13 -10.17 12.92 17.08
CA GLU A 13 -9.15 13.97 17.16
C GLU A 13 -7.75 13.42 16.83
N LEU A 14 -7.14 14.04 15.82
CA LEU A 14 -5.76 13.83 15.42
C LEU A 14 -4.82 14.46 16.47
N ASP A 15 -4.49 13.70 17.52
CA ASP A 15 -3.63 14.19 18.60
C ASP A 15 -2.13 14.05 18.25
N GLY A 16 -1.74 14.73 17.16
CA GLY A 16 -0.37 14.76 16.65
C GLY A 16 0.17 13.43 16.13
N GLN A 17 1.46 13.15 16.39
CA GLN A 17 2.24 12.03 15.84
C GLN A 17 2.20 10.73 16.68
N LYS A 18 1.26 10.58 17.62
CA LYS A 18 1.24 9.46 18.57
C LYS A 18 0.31 8.34 18.09
N LEU A 19 0.82 7.10 18.02
CA LEU A 19 0.01 5.90 17.69
C LEU A 19 -1.08 5.62 18.72
N PHE A 20 -0.81 5.97 19.98
CA PHE A 20 -1.76 5.89 21.09
C PHE A 20 -1.85 7.26 21.75
N THR A 21 -3.06 7.83 21.82
CA THR A 21 -3.32 8.98 22.69
C THR A 21 -3.99 8.53 23.98
N LYS A 22 -3.81 9.29 25.05
CA LYS A 22 -4.43 9.03 26.36
C LYS A 22 -5.41 10.17 26.65
N LYS A 23 -6.69 9.97 26.32
CA LYS A 23 -7.77 10.94 26.58
C LYS A 23 -8.64 10.42 27.72
N ASN A 24 -8.92 11.24 28.75
CA ASN A 24 -9.72 10.86 29.92
C ASN A 24 -9.25 9.56 30.63
N GLY A 25 -7.94 9.39 30.81
CA GLY A 25 -7.37 8.25 31.54
C GLY A 25 -7.39 6.91 30.79
N LYS A 26 -8.01 6.82 29.62
CA LYS A 26 -8.04 5.62 28.76
C LYS A 26 -7.06 5.75 27.59
N ARG A 27 -6.36 4.65 27.26
CA ARG A 27 -5.52 4.57 26.05
C ARG A 27 -6.43 4.38 24.84
N LEU A 28 -6.36 5.29 23.88
CA LEU A 28 -7.14 5.30 22.64
C LEU A 28 -6.19 5.09 21.47
N ALA A 29 -6.56 4.20 20.56
CA ALA A 29 -5.85 4.05 19.29
C ALA A 29 -6.15 5.25 18.39
N THR A 30 -5.11 5.80 17.77
CA THR A 30 -5.29 6.85 16.77
C THR A 30 -5.68 6.27 15.40
N PRO A 31 -6.27 7.07 14.50
CA PRO A 31 -6.53 6.67 13.11
C PRO A 31 -5.27 6.14 12.39
N LEU A 32 -4.09 6.60 12.82
CA LEU A 32 -2.78 6.17 12.31
C LEU A 32 -2.53 4.68 12.54
N LEU A 33 -2.89 4.17 13.72
CA LEU A 33 -2.78 2.75 14.05
C LEU A 33 -3.73 1.91 13.19
N ALA A 34 -4.94 2.39 12.92
CA ALA A 34 -5.90 1.69 12.08
C ALA A 34 -5.40 1.56 10.63
N VAL A 35 -4.83 2.61 10.06
CA VAL A 35 -4.22 2.58 8.71
C VAL A 35 -3.03 1.62 8.66
N LEU A 36 -2.16 1.64 9.67
CA LEU A 36 -1.01 0.73 9.78
C LEU A 36 -1.45 -0.73 9.74
N VAL A 37 -2.41 -1.09 10.59
CA VAL A 37 -2.95 -2.45 10.68
C VAL A 37 -3.57 -2.90 9.36
N VAL A 38 -4.30 -2.02 8.67
CA VAL A 38 -4.87 -2.34 7.35
C VAL A 38 -3.78 -2.63 6.33
N ILE A 39 -2.69 -1.87 6.32
CA ILE A 39 -1.56 -2.09 5.39
C ILE A 39 -0.86 -3.43 5.69
N GLU A 40 -0.54 -3.71 6.95
CA GLU A 40 0.09 -4.99 7.36
C GLU A 40 -0.77 -6.20 6.99
N ILE A 41 -2.08 -6.13 7.24
CA ILE A 41 -3.02 -7.18 6.85
C ILE A 41 -3.07 -7.32 5.33
N SER A 42 -3.06 -6.21 4.59
CA SER A 42 -3.10 -6.25 3.12
C SER A 42 -1.85 -6.91 2.54
N ASP A 43 -0.68 -6.65 3.11
CA ASP A 43 0.60 -7.24 2.68
C ASP A 43 0.63 -8.75 2.96
N LEU A 44 0.16 -9.17 4.14
CA LEU A 44 0.00 -10.59 4.46
C LEU A 44 -0.96 -11.30 3.49
N ILE A 45 -2.09 -10.67 3.14
CA ILE A 45 -3.04 -11.21 2.17
C ILE A 45 -2.39 -11.33 0.79
N PHE A 46 -1.61 -10.33 0.37
CA PHE A 46 -0.90 -10.35 -0.91
C PHE A 46 0.18 -11.45 -0.95
N ALA A 47 0.83 -11.73 0.19
CA ALA A 47 1.78 -12.83 0.32
C ALA A 47 1.13 -14.21 0.11
N ILE A 48 -0.16 -14.40 0.45
CA ILE A 48 -0.82 -15.70 0.31
C ILE A 48 -0.88 -16.17 -1.15
N ASP A 49 -1.00 -15.27 -2.11
CA ASP A 49 -1.04 -15.61 -3.55
C ASP A 49 0.36 -15.54 -4.18
N SER A 50 1.13 -14.49 -3.84
CA SER A 50 2.45 -14.26 -4.44
C SER A 50 3.54 -15.23 -3.94
N VAL A 51 3.46 -15.73 -2.70
CA VAL A 51 4.44 -16.69 -2.17
C VAL A 51 4.32 -18.04 -2.86
N PRO A 52 3.13 -18.68 -2.99
CA PRO A 52 3.01 -19.91 -3.77
C PRO A 52 3.42 -19.74 -5.23
N ALA A 53 3.09 -18.60 -5.85
CA ALA A 53 3.47 -18.31 -7.23
C ALA A 53 4.99 -18.23 -7.42
N VAL A 54 5.70 -17.59 -6.49
CA VAL A 54 7.17 -17.52 -6.52
C VAL A 54 7.80 -18.87 -6.15
N LEU A 55 7.26 -19.57 -5.15
CA LEU A 55 7.76 -20.90 -4.76
C LEU A 55 7.56 -21.96 -5.86
N ALA A 56 6.55 -21.79 -6.72
CA ALA A 56 6.35 -22.62 -7.90
C ALA A 56 7.43 -22.43 -8.98
N VAL A 57 8.16 -21.30 -8.97
CA VAL A 57 9.18 -20.92 -9.98
C VAL A 57 10.60 -20.80 -9.39
N SER A 58 10.75 -20.62 -8.07
CA SER A 58 12.01 -20.42 -7.34
C SER A 58 12.00 -21.07 -5.96
N ASN A 59 13.10 -21.70 -5.53
CA ASN A 59 13.21 -22.42 -4.25
C ASN A 59 13.65 -21.54 -3.04
N GLU A 60 13.76 -20.22 -3.20
CA GLU A 60 14.35 -19.32 -2.20
C GLU A 60 13.33 -18.80 -1.17
N GLN A 61 12.70 -19.72 -0.43
CA GLN A 61 11.67 -19.42 0.57
C GLN A 61 12.17 -18.48 1.69
N PHE A 62 13.46 -18.56 2.03
CA PHE A 62 14.08 -17.70 3.04
C PHE A 62 14.04 -16.21 2.66
N ILE A 63 14.31 -15.88 1.39
CA ILE A 63 14.32 -14.48 0.91
C ILE A 63 12.94 -13.85 1.04
N VAL A 64 11.90 -14.62 0.72
CA VAL A 64 10.50 -14.16 0.78
C VAL A 64 10.08 -13.87 2.22
N PHE A 65 10.38 -14.77 3.17
CA PHE A 65 10.08 -14.54 4.58
C PHE A 65 10.91 -13.40 5.18
N ALA A 66 12.20 -13.34 4.86
CA ALA A 66 13.07 -12.28 5.34
C ALA A 66 12.60 -10.90 4.82
N ALA A 67 12.19 -10.80 3.56
CA ALA A 67 11.67 -9.56 2.97
C ALA A 67 10.40 -9.06 3.68
N ASN A 68 9.42 -9.94 3.93
CA ASN A 68 8.19 -9.57 4.66
C ASN A 68 8.48 -9.21 6.12
N ALA A 69 9.37 -9.94 6.79
CA ALA A 69 9.79 -9.58 8.15
C ALA A 69 10.47 -8.20 8.18
N PHE A 70 11.31 -7.89 7.19
CA PHE A 70 11.95 -6.58 7.05
C PHE A 70 10.94 -5.47 6.72
N ALA A 71 9.94 -5.76 5.90
CA ALA A 71 8.86 -4.82 5.58
C ALA A 71 8.08 -4.42 6.84
N ILE A 72 7.72 -5.39 7.69
CA ILE A 72 7.05 -5.15 8.98
C ILE A 72 7.96 -4.34 9.92
N MET A 73 9.24 -4.68 10.03
CA MET A 73 10.19 -3.94 10.88
C MET A 73 10.39 -2.48 10.42
N GLY A 74 10.42 -2.22 9.11
CA GLY A 74 10.61 -0.89 8.52
C GLY A 74 9.34 -0.03 8.46
N LEU A 75 8.16 -0.64 8.60
CA LEU A 75 6.86 0.01 8.36
C LEU A 75 6.66 1.25 9.23
N ARG A 76 7.12 1.22 10.49
CA ARG A 76 7.03 2.36 11.42
C ARG A 76 7.67 3.62 10.84
N ALA A 77 8.89 3.52 10.31
CA ALA A 77 9.62 4.68 9.78
C ALA A 77 8.99 5.17 8.46
N LEU A 78 8.62 4.24 7.58
CA LEU A 78 8.00 4.56 6.30
C LEU A 78 6.62 5.19 6.46
N TYR A 79 5.85 4.75 7.46
CA TYR A 79 4.55 5.32 7.80
C TYR A 79 4.65 6.80 8.20
N PHE A 80 5.62 7.15 9.05
CA PHE A 80 5.83 8.55 9.44
C PHE A 80 6.24 9.42 8.26
N LEU A 81 7.13 8.91 7.41
CA LEU A 81 7.50 9.58 6.17
C LEU A 81 6.29 9.78 5.26
N PHE A 82 5.45 8.75 5.11
CA PHE A 82 4.26 8.81 4.26
C PHE A 82 3.22 9.81 4.77
N ALA A 83 3.00 9.89 6.09
CA ALA A 83 2.07 10.83 6.70
C ALA A 83 2.43 12.30 6.40
N ASP A 84 3.72 12.61 6.27
CA ASP A 84 4.24 13.94 5.95
C ASP A 84 4.15 14.26 4.45
N ILE A 85 4.42 13.27 3.58
CA ILE A 85 4.46 13.48 2.12
C ILE A 85 3.12 13.22 1.42
N LYS A 86 2.10 12.67 2.10
CA LYS A 86 0.83 12.22 1.48
C LYS A 86 0.17 13.28 0.60
N ASP A 87 0.27 14.55 1.00
CA ASP A 87 -0.40 15.67 0.34
C ASP A 87 0.26 16.02 -1.00
N ARG A 88 1.53 15.62 -1.20
CA ARG A 88 2.28 15.80 -2.45
C ARG A 88 1.94 14.75 -3.51
N PHE A 89 1.29 13.63 -3.15
CA PHE A 89 1.06 12.44 -4.01
C PHE A 89 -0.40 12.26 -4.46
N VAL A 90 -1.08 13.34 -4.87
CA VAL A 90 -2.51 13.32 -5.25
C VAL A 90 -2.81 12.39 -6.43
N TYR A 91 -1.93 12.33 -7.44
CA TYR A 91 -2.17 11.55 -8.66
C TYR A 91 -1.76 10.07 -8.55
N LEU A 92 -1.20 9.65 -7.41
CA LEU A 92 -0.75 8.27 -7.23
C LEU A 92 -1.94 7.31 -7.09
N LYS A 93 -2.99 7.71 -6.36
CA LYS A 93 -4.24 6.92 -6.24
C LYS A 93 -4.89 6.60 -7.60
N PRO A 94 -5.21 7.58 -8.45
CA PRO A 94 -5.84 7.28 -9.75
C PRO A 94 -4.92 6.48 -10.67
N ALA A 95 -3.60 6.69 -10.61
CA ALA A 95 -2.64 5.90 -11.39
C ALA A 95 -2.65 4.42 -11.00
N ILE A 96 -2.64 4.12 -9.69
CA ILE A 96 -2.74 2.74 -9.18
C ILE A 96 -4.06 2.11 -9.62
N SER A 97 -5.18 2.83 -9.58
CA SER A 97 -6.47 2.30 -10.04
C SER A 97 -6.46 1.93 -11.52
N VAL A 98 -5.88 2.77 -12.38
CA VAL A 98 -5.74 2.49 -13.82
C VAL A 98 -4.85 1.26 -14.05
N ILE A 99 -3.73 1.17 -13.33
CA ILE A 99 -2.83 0.01 -13.41
C ILE A 99 -3.55 -1.28 -12.98
N LEU A 100 -4.30 -1.26 -11.88
CA LEU A 100 -5.05 -2.41 -11.40
C LEU A 100 -6.12 -2.89 -12.39
N ILE A 101 -6.84 -1.95 -13.01
CA ILE A 101 -7.82 -2.29 -14.06
C ILE A 101 -7.10 -2.93 -15.26
N PHE A 102 -6.00 -2.34 -15.71
CA PHE A 102 -5.21 -2.87 -16.82
C PHE A 102 -4.67 -4.27 -16.53
N VAL A 103 -4.07 -4.48 -15.35
CA VAL A 103 -3.53 -5.79 -14.93
C VAL A 103 -4.66 -6.81 -14.76
N GLY A 104 -5.78 -6.42 -14.15
CA GLY A 104 -6.94 -7.30 -13.98
C GLY A 104 -7.49 -7.79 -15.32
N ILE A 105 -7.69 -6.89 -16.28
CA ILE A 105 -8.13 -7.23 -17.64
C ILE A 105 -7.11 -8.15 -18.32
N LYS A 106 -5.82 -7.82 -18.21
CA LYS A 106 -4.74 -8.65 -18.78
C LYS A 106 -4.78 -10.06 -18.21
N MET A 107 -4.96 -10.23 -16.90
CA MET A 107 -4.99 -11.55 -16.27
C MET A 107 -6.20 -12.38 -16.70
N THR A 108 -7.38 -11.76 -16.91
CA THR A 108 -8.54 -12.48 -17.47
C THR A 108 -8.30 -12.93 -18.91
N ILE A 109 -7.64 -12.10 -19.73
CA ILE A 109 -7.35 -12.38 -21.15
C ILE A 109 -6.16 -13.35 -21.31
N ALA A 110 -5.30 -13.47 -20.30
CA ALA A 110 -4.08 -14.29 -20.35
C ALA A 110 -4.34 -15.77 -20.69
N HIS A 111 -5.53 -16.31 -20.37
CA HIS A 111 -5.93 -17.66 -20.77
C HIS A 111 -6.06 -17.86 -22.29
N TRP A 112 -6.32 -16.79 -23.04
CA TRP A 112 -6.59 -16.83 -24.48
C TRP A 112 -5.48 -16.18 -25.32
N TYR A 113 -4.78 -15.17 -24.77
CA TYR A 113 -3.73 -14.45 -25.50
C TYR A 113 -2.57 -14.06 -24.58
N HIS A 114 -1.36 -14.51 -24.92
CA HIS A 114 -0.14 -14.16 -24.20
C HIS A 114 0.35 -12.79 -24.64
N VAL A 115 -0.12 -11.75 -23.94
CA VAL A 115 0.39 -10.39 -24.13
C VAL A 115 1.86 -10.32 -23.69
N PRO A 116 2.79 -9.85 -24.55
CA PRO A 116 4.21 -9.76 -24.18
C PRO A 116 4.40 -8.88 -22.95
N THR A 117 5.16 -9.39 -21.97
CA THR A 117 5.39 -8.74 -20.68
C THR A 117 5.99 -7.33 -20.83
N VAL A 118 6.78 -7.13 -21.88
CA VAL A 118 7.42 -5.84 -22.22
C VAL A 118 6.41 -4.71 -22.41
N TRP A 119 5.29 -4.98 -23.09
CA TRP A 119 4.24 -3.96 -23.31
C TRP A 119 3.53 -3.59 -22.02
N SER A 120 3.28 -4.58 -21.16
CA SER A 120 2.67 -4.34 -19.85
C SER A 120 3.58 -3.56 -18.93
N LEU A 121 4.87 -3.91 -18.89
CA LEU A 121 5.88 -3.17 -18.15
C LEU A 121 5.96 -1.73 -18.64
N GLY A 122 6.01 -1.52 -19.96
CA GLY A 122 6.01 -0.18 -20.56
C GLY A 122 4.80 0.66 -20.14
N PHE A 123 3.59 0.10 -20.17
CA PHE A 123 2.38 0.80 -19.73
C PHE A 123 2.39 1.16 -18.24
N ILE A 124 2.82 0.24 -17.38
CA ILE A 124 2.92 0.47 -15.93
C ILE A 124 3.95 1.55 -15.64
N THR A 125 5.16 1.44 -16.20
CA THR A 125 6.23 2.42 -16.02
C THR A 125 5.78 3.79 -16.51
N LEU A 126 5.19 3.89 -17.71
CA LEU A 126 4.70 5.15 -18.26
C LEU A 126 3.66 5.80 -17.34
N THR A 127 2.64 5.04 -16.93
CA THR A 127 1.55 5.56 -16.09
C THR A 127 2.09 6.04 -14.73
N MET A 128 3.01 5.29 -14.14
CA MET A 128 3.61 5.63 -12.86
C MET A 128 4.53 6.85 -12.96
N THR A 129 5.35 6.94 -14.00
CA THR A 129 6.19 8.12 -14.28
C THR A 129 5.34 9.36 -14.49
N VAL A 130 4.28 9.28 -15.29
CA VAL A 130 3.36 10.42 -15.53
C VAL A 130 2.71 10.86 -14.22
N ALA A 131 2.25 9.92 -13.41
CA ALA A 131 1.64 10.22 -12.11
C ALA A 131 2.61 10.94 -11.16
N ILE A 132 3.84 10.44 -11.04
CA ILE A 132 4.87 11.04 -10.18
C ILE A 132 5.24 12.44 -10.67
N VAL A 133 5.51 12.59 -11.98
CA VAL A 133 5.89 13.89 -12.56
C VAL A 133 4.75 14.90 -12.44
N ALA A 134 3.50 14.49 -12.69
CA ALA A 134 2.33 15.34 -12.51
C ALA A 134 2.13 15.75 -11.05
N SER A 135 2.36 14.83 -10.11
CA SER A 135 2.24 15.11 -8.68
C SER A 135 3.29 16.11 -8.19
N ILE A 136 4.56 15.92 -8.58
CA ILE A 136 5.65 16.84 -8.24
C ILE A 136 5.43 18.22 -8.87
N ARG A 137 4.98 18.28 -10.14
CA ARG A 137 4.72 19.55 -10.83
C ARG A 137 3.59 20.34 -10.19
N LYS A 138 2.53 19.65 -9.72
CA LYS A 138 1.41 20.30 -9.04
C LYS A 138 1.82 20.81 -7.66
N ASP A 139 2.60 20.01 -6.93
CA ASP A 139 3.12 20.36 -5.62
C ASP A 139 4.03 21.60 -5.66
N ARG A 140 4.87 21.74 -6.70
CA ARG A 140 5.74 22.92 -6.90
C ARG A 140 4.95 24.21 -7.23
N LYS A 141 3.65 24.11 -7.51
CA LYS A 141 2.78 25.24 -7.87
C LYS A 141 1.96 25.78 -6.69
N HIS A 142 2.06 25.12 -5.53
CA HIS A 142 1.58 25.57 -4.23
C HIS A 142 2.76 25.98 -3.36
#